data_AF-A0A7C5VIM8-F1
#
_entry.id   AF-A0A7C5VIM8-F1
#
_cell.length_a   1.000
_cell.length_b   1.000
_cell.length_c   1.000
_cell.angle_alpha   90.00
_cell.angle_beta   90.00
_cell.angle_gamma   90.00
#
_symmetry.space_group_name_H-M   'P 1'
#
loop_
_entity.id
_entity.type
_entity.pdbx_description
1 polymer ?
#
loop_
_entity_poly.entity_id
_entity_poly.type
_entity_poly.pdbx_seq_one_letter_code
_entity_poly.pdbx_strand_id
1 'polypeptide(L)' 'MVLVPYATTVLRFSDGVRYVATGWPYVQVGVLEGSLVLLRPLVREGEGELWVMLQDGREYRLRMRVVEGVVARTYRF' A
#
# COMPACT_ATOMS: atom_id res chain seq x y z
N MET A 1 -15.15 14.57 -11.07
CA MET A 1 -14.08 14.90 -10.11
C MET A 1 -12.93 13.93 -10.36
N VAL A 2 -11.75 14.40 -10.78
CA VAL A 2 -10.60 13.51 -11.04
C VAL A 2 -9.86 13.31 -9.73
N LEU A 3 -9.82 12.08 -9.22
CA LEU A 3 -9.02 11.73 -8.05
C LEU A 3 -7.56 11.56 -8.49
N VAL A 4 -6.69 12.46 -8.05
CA VAL A 4 -5.24 12.40 -8.31
C VAL A 4 -4.56 11.90 -7.03
N PRO A 5 -3.58 10.97 -7.12
CA PRO A 5 -2.82 10.51 -5.97
C PRO A 5 -2.19 11.67 -5.18
N TYR A 6 -2.43 11.70 -3.87
CA TYR A 6 -1.91 12.75 -2.99
C TYR A 6 -0.46 12.49 -2.54
N ALA A 7 -0.10 11.21 -2.36
CA ALA A 7 1.23 10.77 -1.96
C ALA A 7 1.48 9.33 -2.43
N THR A 8 2.73 8.88 -2.40
CA THR A 8 3.11 7.48 -2.69
C THR A 8 3.87 6.89 -1.52
N THR A 9 3.34 5.86 -0.87
CA THR A 9 4.05 5.04 0.12
C THR A 9 4.54 3.76 -0.55
N VAL A 10 5.75 3.33 -0.22
CA VAL A 10 6.36 2.10 -0.75
C VAL A 10 6.50 1.10 0.38
N LEU A 11 5.99 -0.12 0.19
CA LEU A 11 6.31 -1.26 1.03
C LEU A 11 7.27 -2.17 0.25
N ARG A 12 8.43 -2.49 0.84
CA ARG A 12 9.40 -3.41 0.27
C ARG A 12 9.41 -4.70 1.06
N PHE A 13 9.12 -5.80 0.40
CA PHE A 13 9.17 -7.13 1.00
C PHE A 13 10.46 -7.85 0.62
N SER A 14 10.92 -8.74 1.49
CA SER A 14 12.13 -9.54 1.26
C SER A 14 11.95 -10.65 0.21
N ASP A 15 10.72 -10.91 -0.22
CA ASP A 15 10.36 -11.95 -1.20
C ASP A 15 9.29 -11.43 -2.17
N GLY A 16 9.02 -12.18 -3.24
CA GLY A 16 8.00 -11.86 -4.22
C GLY A 16 6.59 -11.80 -3.61
N VAL A 17 5.81 -10.83 -4.05
CA VAL A 17 4.41 -10.65 -3.69
C VAL A 17 3.58 -11.55 -4.60
N ARG A 18 2.85 -12.49 -3.99
CA ARG A 18 1.88 -13.36 -4.66
C ARG A 18 0.55 -12.63 -4.88
N TYR A 19 0.10 -11.88 -3.87
CA TYR A 19 -1.19 -11.21 -3.90
C TYR A 19 -1.19 -9.98 -2.99
N VAL A 20 -1.93 -8.95 -3.41
CA VAL A 20 -2.27 -7.79 -2.60
C VAL A 20 -3.76 -7.50 -2.73
N ALA A 21 -4.43 -7.22 -1.62
CA ALA A 21 -5.77 -6.65 -1.65
C ALA A 21 -6.02 -5.67 -0.54
N THR A 22 -7.05 -4.87 -0.78
CA THR A 22 -7.58 -3.91 0.17
C THR A 22 -9.09 -3.82 -0.01
N GLY A 23 -9.80 -3.70 1.10
CA GLY A 23 -11.22 -3.33 1.10
C GLY A 23 -11.42 -1.81 1.02
N TRP A 24 -10.33 -1.03 0.98
CA TRP A 24 -10.39 0.42 1.01
C TRP A 24 -10.43 1.00 -0.41
N PRO A 25 -11.54 1.60 -0.85
CA PRO A 25 -11.70 2.04 -2.24
C PRO A 25 -10.92 3.32 -2.57
N TYR A 26 -10.30 3.96 -1.58
CA TYR A 26 -9.64 5.26 -1.72
C TYR A 26 -8.10 5.16 -1.80
N VAL A 27 -7.58 3.98 -2.15
CA VAL A 27 -6.16 3.79 -2.44
C VAL A 27 -5.96 3.09 -3.78
N GLN A 28 -5.02 3.59 -4.57
CA GLN A 28 -4.48 2.86 -5.69
C GLN A 28 -3.30 2.00 -5.23
N VAL A 29 -3.36 0.71 -5.53
CA VAL A 29 -2.30 -0.25 -5.22
C VAL A 29 -1.60 -0.64 -6.52
N GLY A 30 -0.27 -0.66 -6.52
CA GLY A 30 0.54 -1.19 -7.61
C GLY A 30 1.64 -2.10 -7.09
N VAL A 31 1.99 -3.13 -7.85
CA VAL A 31 3.15 -3.99 -7.56
C VAL A 31 4.21 -3.74 -8.62
N LEU A 32 5.43 -3.43 -8.18
CA LEU A 32 6.59 -3.22 -9.04
C LEU A 32 7.69 -4.22 -8.67
N GLU A 33 8.43 -4.68 -9.70
CA GLU A 33 9.60 -5.57 -9.54
C GLU A 33 9.33 -6.81 -8.68
N GLY A 34 8.08 -7.27 -8.67
CA GLY A 34 7.61 -8.43 -7.91
C GLY A 34 7.61 -8.27 -6.39
N SER A 35 8.35 -7.33 -5.78
CA SER A 35 8.55 -7.24 -4.33
C SER A 35 8.22 -5.88 -3.72
N LEU A 36 7.93 -4.87 -4.55
CA LEU A 36 7.58 -3.52 -4.11
C LEU A 36 6.07 -3.30 -4.26
N VAL A 37 5.41 -2.90 -3.18
CA VAL A 37 4.00 -2.49 -3.20
C VAL A 37 3.93 -0.97 -3.07
N LEU A 38 3.37 -0.32 -4.07
CA LEU A 38 3.06 1.10 -4.07
C LEU A 38 1.63 1.33 -3.57
N LEU A 39 1.49 2.19 -2.57
CA LEU A 39 0.21 2.64 -2.03
C LEU A 39 0.05 4.12 -2.31
N ARG A 40 -0.99 4.47 -3.08
CA ARG A 40 -1.27 5.82 -3.55
C ARG A 40 -2.67 6.26 -3.10
N PRO A 41 -2.80 6.90 -1.92
CA PRO A 41 -4.08 7.41 -1.46
C PRO A 41 -4.67 8.44 -2.42
N LEU A 42 -5.98 8.35 -2.60
CA LEU A 42 -6.80 9.27 -3.40
C LEU A 42 -7.54 10.31 -2.54
N VAL A 43 -7.34 10.25 -1.23
CA VAL A 43 -7.92 11.15 -0.22
C VAL A 43 -6.82 11.72 0.67
N ARG A 44 -7.09 12.87 1.30
CA ARG A 44 -6.13 13.52 2.22
C ARG A 44 -6.12 12.90 3.61
N GLU A 45 -7.23 12.28 4.00
CA GLU A 45 -7.39 11.63 5.29
C GLU A 45 -8.23 10.37 5.12
N GLY A 46 -7.95 9.36 5.94
CA GLY A 46 -8.75 8.14 5.96
C GLY A 46 -7.95 6.95 6.45
N GLU A 47 -8.65 5.83 6.54
CA GLU A 47 -8.09 4.60 7.08
C GLU A 47 -8.63 3.38 6.34
N GLY A 48 -7.81 2.36 6.23
CA GLY A 48 -8.18 1.09 5.61
C GLY A 48 -7.23 -0.03 5.98
N GLU A 49 -7.55 -1.22 5.48
CA GLU A 49 -6.74 -2.42 5.67
C GLU A 49 -6.12 -2.87 4.34
N LEU A 50 -4.93 -3.45 4.42
CA LEU A 50 -4.20 -4.03 3.32
C LEU A 50 -3.73 -5.44 3.70
N TRP A 51 -3.96 -6.38 2.81
CA TRP A 51 -3.45 -7.75 2.93
C TRP A 51 -2.40 -7.98 1.85
N VAL A 52 -1.28 -8.57 2.24
CA VAL A 52 -0.19 -8.96 1.34
C VAL A 52 0.18 -10.40 1.63
N MET A 53 0.23 -11.25 0.61
CA MET A 53 0.76 -12.61 0.69
C MET A 53 2.01 -12.70 -0.17
N LEU A 54 3.09 -13.24 0.40
CA LEU A 54 4.36 -13.48 -0.30
C LEU A 54 4.39 -14.88 -0.94
N GLN A 55 5.33 -15.09 -1.85
CA GLN A 55 5.50 -16.35 -2.55
C GLN A 55 5.94 -17.49 -1.62
N ASP A 56 6.74 -17.17 -0.60
CA ASP A 56 7.12 -18.08 0.50
C ASP A 56 5.98 -18.45 1.46
N GLY A 57 4.80 -17.84 1.30
CA GLY A 57 3.61 -18.11 2.12
C GLY A 57 3.45 -17.22 3.36
N ARG A 58 4.36 -16.28 3.63
CA ARG A 58 4.14 -15.28 4.68
C ARG A 58 2.99 -14.34 4.31
N GLU A 59 2.20 -13.99 5.31
CA GLU A 59 1.05 -13.11 5.19
C GLU A 59 1.20 -11.89 6.10
N TYR A 60 0.85 -10.71 5.57
CA TYR A 60 0.85 -9.45 6.30
C TYR A 60 -0.54 -8.82 6.23
N ARG A 61 -1.08 -8.43 7.38
CA ARG A 61 -2.26 -7.58 7.49
C ARG A 61 -1.83 -6.24 8.07
N LEU A 62 -1.91 -5.20 7.26
CA LEU A 62 -1.44 -3.86 7.59
C LEU A 62 -2.62 -2.91 7.72
N ARG A 63 -2.61 -2.10 8.78
CA ARG A 63 -3.50 -0.96 8.94
C ARG A 63 -2.87 0.25 8.27
N MET A 64 -3.57 0.83 7.31
CA MET A 64 -3.14 2.04 6.62
C MET A 64 -3.89 3.24 7.19
N ARG A 65 -3.15 4.28 7.58
CA ARG A 65 -3.73 5.54 8.03
C ARG A 65 -3.11 6.68 7.23
N VAL A 66 -3.96 7.48 6.59
CA VAL A 66 -3.58 8.69 5.87
C VAL A 66 -4.04 9.87 6.71
N VAL A 67 -3.10 10.78 6.98
CA VAL A 67 -3.31 11.97 7.79
C VAL A 67 -2.72 13.15 7.03
N GLU A 68 -3.40 14.29 7.04
CA GLU A 68 -2.92 15.49 6.36
C GLU A 68 -1.52 15.88 6.88
N GLY A 69 -0.63 16.29 5.95
CA GLY A 69 0.75 16.66 6.27
C GLY A 69 1.76 15.51 6.37
N VAL A 70 1.33 14.25 6.20
CA VAL A 70 2.27 13.11 6.15
C VAL A 70 2.88 12.95 4.75
N VAL A 71 4.21 13.09 4.67
CA VAL A 71 5.00 12.87 3.46
C VAL A 71 5.12 11.37 3.16
N ALA A 72 5.18 11.02 1.87
CA ALA A 72 5.53 9.70 1.34
C ALA A 72 6.61 8.97 2.16
N ARG A 73 6.42 7.67 2.44
CA ARG A 73 7.36 6.84 3.22
C ARG A 73 7.70 5.52 2.54
N THR A 74 8.82 4.94 2.94
CA THR A 74 9.19 3.57 2.58
C THR A 74 9.28 2.71 3.83
N TYR A 75 8.59 1.56 3.82
CA TYR A 75 8.65 0.54 4.88
C TYR A 75 9.30 -0.74 4.33
N ARG A 76 9.97 -1.51 5.18
CA ARG A 76 10.66 -2.76 4.82
C ARG A 76 10.15 -3.90 5.71
N PHE A 77 9.88 -5.05 5.10
CA PHE A 77 9.34 -6.27 5.73
C PHE A 77 10.13 -7.50 5.30
#